data_AF-A0A1Q6WED5-F1
#
_entry.id   AF-A0A1Q6WED5-F1
#
_cell.length_a   1.000
_cell.length_b   1.000
_cell.length_c   1.000
_cell.angle_alpha   90.00
_cell.angle_beta   90.00
_cell.angle_gamma   90.00
#
_symmetry.space_group_name_H-M   'P 1'
#
loop_
_entity.id
_entity.type
_entity.pdbx_description
1 polymer ?
#
loop_
_entity_poly.entity_id
_entity_poly.type
_entity_poly.pdbx_seq_one_letter_code
_entity_poly.pdbx_strand_id
1 'polypeptide(L)' 'MIAHGDQVWHVDALAERPANTEAWQLVLSFRSASGRRGRSFRTLYPLEATSKSSLFIQAERIPDAVLSQFLAERLA' A
#
# COMPACT_ATOMS: atom_id res chain seq x y z
N MET A 1 -7.83 7.03 2.77
CA MET A 1 -7.44 6.82 4.18
C MET A 1 -8.27 5.64 4.67
N ILE A 2 -7.69 4.73 5.45
CA ILE A 2 -8.41 3.54 5.92
C ILE A 2 -8.51 3.54 7.44
N ALA A 3 -9.66 3.11 7.97
CA ALA A 3 -9.86 2.87 9.38
C ALA A 3 -9.54 1.41 9.71
N HIS A 4 -8.73 1.19 10.74
CA HIS A 4 -8.40 -0.14 11.25
C HIS A 4 -8.28 -0.09 12.78
N GLY A 5 -9.21 -0.75 13.48
CA GLY A 5 -9.38 -0.62 14.93
C GLY A 5 -9.67 0.84 15.32
N ASP A 6 -8.98 1.35 16.34
CA ASP A 6 -9.11 2.74 16.81
C ASP A 6 -8.17 3.72 16.08
N GLN A 7 -7.57 3.31 14.96
CA GLN A 7 -6.58 4.10 14.24
C GLN A 7 -6.97 4.34 12.79
N VAL A 8 -6.69 5.56 12.33
CA VAL A 8 -6.74 5.92 10.91
C VAL A 8 -5.34 5.80 10.32
N TRP A 9 -5.26 5.18 9.16
CA TRP A 9 -4.03 4.98 8.42
C TRP A 9 -4.10 5.68 7.07
N HIS A 10 -3.05 6.44 6.78
CA HIS A 10 -2.77 6.96 5.46
C HIS A 10 -2.10 5.85 4.65
N VAL A 11 -2.60 5.62 3.44
CA VAL A 11 -2.06 4.64 2.50
C VAL A 11 -1.59 5.42 1.29
N ASP A 12 -0.30 5.33 1.00
CA ASP A 12 0.29 5.88 -0.21
C ASP A 12 0.71 4.74 -1.14
N ALA A 13 0.25 4.79 -2.38
CA ALA A 13 0.67 3.89 -3.44
C ALA A 13 1.99 4.37 -4.05
N LEU A 14 2.97 3.47 -4.12
CA LEU A 14 4.29 3.70 -4.68
C LEU A 14 4.55 2.68 -5.77
N ALA A 15 5.16 3.11 -6.86
CA ALA A 15 5.60 2.23 -7.92
C ALA A 15 7.10 2.02 -7.79
N GLU A 16 7.52 0.79 -7.51
CA GLU A 16 8.93 0.40 -7.50
C GLU A 16 9.21 -0.53 -8.67
N ARG A 17 10.42 -0.45 -9.22
CA ARG A 17 10.89 -1.37 -10.27
C ARG A 17 12.20 -1.98 -9.79
N PRO A 18 12.19 -3.26 -9.37
CA PRO A 18 13.42 -3.95 -8.97
C PRO A 18 14.44 -3.98 -10.12
N ALA A 19 15.72 -4.05 -9.76
CA ALA A 19 16.77 -4.32 -10.73
C ALA A 19 16.51 -5.69 -11.39
N ASN A 20 16.75 -5.79 -12.70
CA ASN A 20 16.58 -7.00 -13.51
C ASN A 20 15.13 -7.46 -13.78
N THR A 21 14.12 -6.61 -13.57
CA THR A 21 12.75 -6.87 -14.05
C THR A 21 12.21 -5.75 -14.92
N GLU A 22 11.39 -6.10 -15.89
CA GLU A 22 10.61 -5.14 -16.68
C GLU A 22 9.30 -4.74 -16.02
N ALA A 23 8.87 -5.50 -15.00
CA ALA A 23 7.64 -5.25 -14.27
C ALA A 23 7.82 -4.18 -13.20
N TRP A 24 6.88 -3.25 -13.14
CA TRP A 24 6.65 -2.37 -12.01
C TRP A 24 5.84 -3.12 -10.95
N GLN A 25 6.23 -2.97 -9.70
CA GLN A 25 5.57 -3.57 -8.54
C GLN A 25 4.93 -2.47 -7.68
N LEU A 26 3.76 -2.77 -7.13
CA LEU A 26 3.08 -1.87 -6.20
C LEU A 26 3.64 -2.03 -4.79
N VAL A 27 4.12 -0.94 -4.22
CA VAL A 27 4.48 -0.84 -2.81
C VAL A 27 3.43 0.03 -2.13
N LEU A 28 2.89 -0.45 -1.02
CA LEU A 28 1.97 0.32 -0.18
C LEU A 28 2.72 0.83 1.04
N SER A 29 2.65 2.14 1.27
CA SER A 29 3.19 2.80 2.45
C SER A 29 2.05 3.13 3.41
N PHE A 30 2.04 2.48 4.55
CA PHE A 30 1.06 2.71 5.61
C PHE A 30 1.65 3.64 6.67
N ARG A 31 0.92 4.70 7.02
CA ARG A 31 1.31 5.65 8.07
C ARG A 31 0.15 5.90 9.02
N SER A 32 0.32 5.57 10.30
CA SER A 32 -0.68 5.86 11.33
C SER A 32 -0.83 7.37 11.51
N ALA A 33 -2.06 7.87 11.51
CA ALA A 33 -2.39 9.28 11.72
C ALA A 33 -2.22 9.72 13.20
N SER A 34 -1.96 8.80 14.12
CA SER A 34 -1.85 9.10 15.56
C SER A 34 -0.53 9.81 15.93
N GLY A 35 -0.64 11.02 16.48
CA GLY A 35 0.44 12.02 16.54
C GLY A 35 1.44 11.93 17.71
N ARG A 36 1.90 10.75 18.14
CA ARG A 36 2.98 10.68 19.16
C ARG A 36 4.20 9.86 18.78
N ARG A 37 4.04 8.75 18.04
CA ARG A 37 5.08 7.96 17.37
C ARG A 37 4.42 7.11 16.28
N GLY A 38 3.89 7.76 15.24
CA GLY A 38 3.09 7.09 14.21
C GLY A 38 3.85 5.91 13.60
N ARG A 39 3.34 4.69 13.82
CA ARG A 39 3.88 3.51 13.14
C ARG A 39 3.78 3.74 11.64
N SER A 40 4.88 3.51 10.95
CA SER A 40 4.89 3.51 9.49
C SER A 40 5.67 2.32 9.00
N PHE A 41 5.18 1.72 7.93
CA PHE A 41 5.88 0.63 7.27
C PHE A 41 5.48 0.59 5.80
N ARG A 42 6.35 0.00 4.99
CA ARG A 42 6.12 -0.24 3.57
C ARG A 42 6.10 -1.73 3.33
N THR A 43 5.26 -2.16 2.40
CA THR A 43 5.17 -3.57 2.04
C THR A 43 4.79 -3.71 0.57
N LEU A 44 5.23 -4.81 -0.04
CA LEU A 44 4.87 -5.16 -1.41
C LEU A 44 3.42 -5.65 -1.43
N TYR A 45 2.64 -5.08 -2.33
CA TYR A 45 1.32 -5.57 -2.66
C TYR A 45 1.45 -6.45 -3.93
N PRO A 46 0.74 -7.60 -4.01
CA PRO A 46 0.88 -8.54 -5.12
C PRO A 46 0.20 -8.03 -6.40
N LEU A 47 0.66 -6.89 -6.88
CA LEU A 47 0.20 -6.22 -8.09
C LEU A 47 1.43 -5.78 -8.87
N GLU A 48 1.48 -6.21 -10.12
CA GLU A 48 2.54 -5.87 -11.04
C GLU A 48 1.97 -5.38 -12.37
N ALA A 49 2.71 -4.50 -13.04
CA ALA A 49 2.33 -4.01 -14.35
C ALA A 49 3.56 -3.70 -15.20
N THR A 50 3.44 -3.84 -16.52
CA THR A 50 4.51 -3.50 -17.47
C THR A 50 4.71 -1.98 -17.62
N SER A 51 3.80 -1.16 -17.10
CA SER A 51 3.92 0.30 -17.09
C SER A 51 3.52 0.90 -15.74
N LYS A 52 4.22 1.96 -15.34
CA LYS A 52 3.94 2.70 -14.10
C LYS A 52 2.50 3.24 -14.07
N SER A 53 1.99 3.75 -15.19
CA SER A 53 0.62 4.28 -15.27
C SER A 53 -0.43 3.18 -15.13
N SER A 54 -0.22 2.02 -15.75
CA SER A 54 -1.12 0.87 -15.59
C SER A 54 -1.15 0.38 -14.14
N LEU A 55 -0.01 0.39 -13.46
CA LEU A 55 0.09 0.05 -12.05
C LEU A 55 -0.80 0.96 -11.18
N PHE A 56 -0.74 2.28 -11.39
CA PHE A 56 -1.55 3.22 -10.61
C PHE A 56 -3.04 3.13 -10.91
N ILE A 57 -3.43 2.95 -12.18
CA ILE A 57 -4.84 2.73 -12.54
C ILE A 57 -5.40 1.48 -11.85
N GLN A 58 -4.59 0.42 -11.75
CA GLN A 58 -4.97 -0.78 -11.04
C GLN A 58 -4.99 -0.56 -9.52
N ALA A 59 -4.04 0.20 -8.98
CA ALA A 59 -3.99 0.55 -7.56
C ALA A 59 -5.21 1.35 -7.09
N GLU A 60 -5.71 2.28 -7.91
CA GLU A 60 -6.94 3.05 -7.62
C GLU A 60 -8.20 2.19 -7.56
N ARG A 61 -8.18 1.02 -8.21
CA ARG A 61 -9.29 0.06 -8.19
C ARG A 61 -9.27 -0.86 -6.96
N ILE A 62 -8.21 -0.81 -6.15
CA ILE A 62 -8.12 -1.64 -4.94
C ILE A 62 -9.13 -1.10 -3.92
N PRO A 63 -10.11 -1.90 -3.47
CA PRO A 63 -11.08 -1.45 -2.49
C PRO A 63 -10.43 -1.20 -1.13
N ASP A 64 -10.88 -0.17 -0.41
CA ASP A 64 -10.42 0.15 0.94
C ASP A 64 -10.56 -1.03 1.92
N ALA A 65 -11.59 -1.87 1.75
CA ALA A 65 -11.77 -3.08 2.54
C ALA A 65 -10.62 -4.08 2.37
N VAL A 66 -10.11 -4.23 1.14
CA VAL A 66 -8.96 -5.10 0.84
C VAL A 66 -7.68 -4.51 1.44
N LEU A 67 -7.50 -3.19 1.35
CA LEU A 67 -6.36 -2.50 1.96
C LEU A 67 -6.40 -2.61 3.50
N SER A 68 -7.58 -2.55 4.10
CA SER A 68 -7.76 -2.72 5.55
C SER A 68 -7.45 -4.13 6.01
N GLN A 69 -7.93 -5.16 5.29
CA GLN A 69 -7.59 -6.55 5.58
C GLN A 69 -6.09 -6.80 5.43
N PHE A 70 -5.49 -6.33 4.34
CA PHE A 70 -4.06 -6.48 4.10
C PHE A 70 -3.21 -5.76 5.15
N LEU A 71 -3.66 -4.59 5.63
CA LEU A 71 -3.06 -3.91 6.77
C LEU A 71 -3.15 -4.76 8.04
N ALA A 72 -4.32 -5.37 8.32
CA ALA A 72 -4.53 -6.23 9.48
C ALA A 72 -3.54 -7.41 9.49
N GLU A 73 -3.36 -8.08 8.35
CA GLU A 73 -2.44 -9.20 8.17
C GLU A 73 -0.97 -8.82 8.42
N ARG A 74 -0.60 -7.55 8.19
CA ARG A 74 0.77 -7.05 8.42
C ARG A 74 1.00 -6.52 9.83
N LEU A 75 -0.07 -6.25 10.58
CA LEU A 75 -0.01 -5.78 11.97
C LEU A 75 -0.16 -6.91 12.99
N ALA A 76 -0.67 -8.06 12.59
CA ALA A 76 -0.75 -9.29 13.38
C ALA A 76 0.66 -9.83 13.72
#